data_AF-A0A937QZ77-F1
#
_entry.id   AF-A0A937QZ77-F1
#
_cell.length_a   1.000
_cell.length_b   1.000
_cell.length_c   1.000
_cell.angle_alpha   90.00
_cell.angle_beta   90.00
_cell.angle_gamma   90.00
#
_symmetry.space_group_name_H-M   'P 1'
#
loop_
_entity.id
_entity.type
_entity.pdbx_description
1 polymer ?
#
loop_
_entity_poly.entity_id
_entity_poly.type
_entity_poly.pdbx_seq_one_letter_code
_entity_poly.pdbx_strand_id
1 'polypeptide(L)'
;MWLKTKNILATTKADDVQEQLDSIVQEFDPRTAFAHVAKLKEQGKVEMKIEEATESIIVTVTYLVESPHPGRREVLSIDPITKLVASIERYQLSDGDYRYEGRIELQEYNQPIDAGLFDLANEVPSQTAHLDFADKDLGLAQGQLSDDDVATQVVRQFFESLITRDYNSAGRLFPGIGPDLQQEFGRIKLIRIVSIGAAIRRTDSETRDFVVACTIEIEEKGEKSTVKMDGVHVTPLGGQPGRWIITSFGN
;
A
#
# COMPACT_ATOMS: atom_id res chain seq x y z
N MET A 1 -8.19 2.03 9.25
CA MET A 1 -6.83 1.65 9.70
C MET A 1 -6.20 2.83 10.43
N TRP A 2 -5.78 2.66 11.69
CA TRP A 2 -5.09 3.72 12.45
C TRP A 2 -3.60 3.39 12.62
N LEU A 3 -2.74 4.25 12.09
CA LEU A 3 -1.28 4.14 12.16
C LEU A 3 -0.76 5.06 13.27
N LYS A 4 -0.81 4.59 14.52
CA LYS A 4 -0.45 5.36 15.73
C LYS A 4 0.90 6.05 15.65
N THR A 5 1.93 5.34 15.20
CA THR A 5 3.31 5.87 15.10
C THR A 5 3.46 7.00 14.09
N LYS A 6 2.58 7.04 13.08
CA LYS A 6 2.55 8.11 12.07
C LYS A 6 1.50 9.18 12.37
N ASN A 7 0.67 8.99 13.41
CA ASN A 7 -0.45 9.85 13.72
C ASN A 7 -1.40 10.05 12.52
N ILE A 8 -1.70 8.95 11.80
CA ILE A 8 -2.58 8.92 10.62
C ILE A 8 -3.74 7.94 10.84
N LEU A 9 -4.97 8.38 10.61
CA LEU A 9 -6.15 7.51 10.44
C LEU A 9 -6.52 7.45 8.96
N ALA A 10 -6.57 6.24 8.39
CA ALA A 10 -6.96 5.99 7.01
C ALA A 10 -8.26 5.20 6.93
N THR A 11 -9.23 5.69 6.18
CA THR A 11 -10.51 5.00 5.93
C THR A 11 -10.60 4.67 4.44
N THR A 12 -10.98 3.43 4.09
CA THR A 12 -11.13 2.98 2.70
C THR A 12 -12.46 2.25 2.54
N LYS A 13 -13.04 2.31 1.34
CA LYS A 13 -14.29 1.61 1.03
C LYS A 13 -13.97 0.17 0.59
N ALA A 14 -14.72 -0.79 1.12
CA ALA A 14 -14.44 -2.22 0.95
C ALA A 14 -14.83 -2.79 -0.42
N ASP A 15 -15.50 -2.02 -1.29
CA ASP A 15 -16.11 -2.51 -2.53
C ASP A 15 -15.06 -3.13 -3.50
N ASP A 16 -13.80 -2.65 -3.46
CA ASP A 16 -12.66 -3.21 -4.23
C ASP A 16 -11.77 -4.17 -3.42
N VAL A 17 -12.05 -4.32 -2.12
CA VAL A 17 -11.25 -5.13 -1.22
C VAL A 17 -11.83 -6.53 -1.12
N GLN A 18 -12.96 -6.86 -1.75
CA GLN A 18 -13.54 -8.20 -1.66
C GLN A 18 -12.58 -9.27 -2.17
N GLU A 19 -11.92 -9.09 -3.32
CA GLU A 19 -10.92 -10.07 -3.81
C GLU A 19 -9.69 -10.15 -2.89
N GLN A 20 -9.24 -9.02 -2.34
CA GLN A 20 -8.15 -9.00 -1.37
C GLN A 20 -8.56 -9.63 -0.04
N LEU A 21 -9.79 -9.40 0.43
CA LEU A 21 -10.38 -9.99 1.62
C LEU A 21 -10.62 -11.47 1.40
N ASP A 22 -11.03 -11.89 0.22
CA ASP A 22 -11.19 -13.30 -0.13
C ASP A 22 -9.81 -13.98 -0.19
N SER A 23 -8.77 -13.31 -0.72
CA SER A 23 -7.39 -13.79 -0.67
C SER A 23 -6.87 -13.90 0.76
N ILE A 24 -7.12 -12.87 1.58
CA ILE A 24 -6.81 -12.84 3.02
C ILE A 24 -7.57 -13.99 3.70
N VAL A 25 -8.86 -14.15 3.47
CA VAL A 25 -9.67 -15.24 4.04
C VAL A 25 -9.15 -16.60 3.58
N GLN A 26 -8.72 -16.76 2.33
CA GLN A 26 -8.08 -17.99 1.86
C GLN A 26 -6.75 -18.27 2.57
N GLU A 27 -5.99 -17.24 2.93
CA GLU A 27 -4.73 -17.36 3.69
C GLU A 27 -4.95 -17.61 5.19
N PHE A 28 -6.01 -17.05 5.79
CA PHE A 28 -6.23 -17.06 7.24
C PHE A 28 -7.33 -17.99 7.73
N ASP A 29 -8.25 -18.45 6.87
CA ASP A 29 -9.16 -19.54 7.18
C ASP A 29 -8.36 -20.85 7.17
N PRO A 30 -8.20 -21.54 8.32
CA PRO A 30 -7.30 -22.69 8.41
C PRO A 30 -7.66 -23.78 7.40
N ARG A 31 -8.96 -24.03 7.17
CA ARG A 31 -9.39 -25.10 6.25
C ARG A 31 -8.97 -24.78 4.82
N THR A 32 -9.19 -23.54 4.40
CA THR A 32 -8.90 -23.09 3.04
C THR A 32 -7.40 -22.96 2.82
N ALA A 33 -6.67 -22.41 3.80
CA ALA A 33 -5.21 -22.29 3.78
C ALA A 33 -4.54 -23.66 3.65
N PHE A 34 -4.94 -24.64 4.46
CA PHE A 34 -4.38 -26.00 4.36
C PHE A 34 -4.70 -26.69 3.04
N ALA A 35 -5.92 -26.54 2.52
CA ALA A 35 -6.29 -27.08 1.22
C ALA A 35 -5.46 -26.46 0.07
N HIS A 36 -5.23 -25.15 0.14
CA HIS A 36 -4.40 -24.44 -0.83
C HIS A 36 -2.94 -24.92 -0.79
N VAL A 37 -2.34 -24.99 0.40
CA VAL A 37 -0.95 -25.45 0.54
C VAL A 37 -0.82 -26.93 0.16
N ALA A 38 -1.79 -27.79 0.50
CA ALA A 38 -1.80 -29.18 0.07
C ALA A 38 -1.78 -29.32 -1.46
N LYS A 39 -2.60 -28.51 -2.16
CA LYS A 39 -2.60 -28.45 -3.64
C LYS A 39 -1.24 -27.98 -4.19
N LEU A 40 -0.63 -26.97 -3.60
CA LEU A 40 0.70 -26.52 -4.01
C LEU A 40 1.77 -27.60 -3.77
N LYS A 41 1.63 -28.39 -2.69
CA LYS A 41 2.55 -29.48 -2.36
C LYS A 41 2.44 -30.61 -3.38
N GLU A 42 1.22 -30.98 -3.77
CA GLU A 42 0.96 -31.95 -4.84
C GLU A 42 1.56 -31.51 -6.18
N GLN A 43 1.58 -30.20 -6.44
CA GLN A 43 2.21 -29.61 -7.62
C GLN A 43 3.73 -29.49 -7.52
N GLY A 44 4.35 -29.90 -6.40
CA GLY A 44 5.78 -29.74 -6.17
C GLY A 44 6.23 -28.29 -6.04
N LYS A 45 5.32 -27.36 -5.69
CA LYS A 45 5.62 -25.93 -5.56
C LYS A 45 5.96 -25.50 -4.14
N VAL A 46 5.61 -26.32 -3.14
CA VAL A 46 5.95 -26.06 -1.74
C VAL A 46 6.43 -27.33 -1.06
N GLU A 47 7.32 -27.16 -0.09
CA GLU A 47 7.65 -28.16 0.90
C GLU A 47 6.91 -27.84 2.21
N MET A 48 6.39 -28.86 2.87
CA MET A 48 5.69 -28.71 4.15
C MET A 48 6.27 -29.66 5.18
N LYS A 49 6.66 -29.10 6.33
CA LYS A 49 7.08 -29.82 7.53
C LYS A 49 6.09 -29.54 8.66
N ILE A 50 5.69 -30.59 9.38
CA ILE A 50 4.81 -30.49 10.54
C ILE A 50 5.56 -31.01 11.76
N GLU A 51 5.56 -30.22 12.83
CA GLU A 51 6.13 -30.56 14.13
C GLU A 51 5.02 -30.43 15.17
N GLU A 52 4.63 -31.55 15.78
CA GLU A 52 3.59 -31.56 16.80
C GLU A 52 4.25 -31.50 18.19
N ALA A 53 3.86 -30.51 18.99
CA ALA A 53 4.24 -30.39 20.39
C ALA A 53 2.98 -30.29 21.27
N THR A 54 3.16 -30.47 22.58
CA THR A 54 2.06 -30.42 23.56
C THR A 54 1.38 -29.06 23.60
N GLU A 55 2.13 -27.98 23.34
CA GLU A 55 1.66 -26.60 23.47
C GLU A 55 1.24 -25.97 22.13
N SER A 56 1.76 -26.49 21.01
CA SER A 56 1.45 -25.98 19.67
C SER A 56 1.76 -27.01 18.59
N ILE A 57 1.07 -26.90 17.46
CA ILE A 57 1.42 -27.57 16.21
C ILE A 57 2.11 -26.54 15.34
N ILE A 58 3.36 -26.79 14.96
CA ILE A 58 4.12 -25.91 14.09
C ILE A 58 4.11 -26.48 12.67
N VAL A 59 3.61 -25.68 11.72
CA VAL A 59 3.62 -26.02 10.30
C VAL A 59 4.55 -25.05 9.58
N THR A 60 5.64 -25.57 9.01
CA THR A 60 6.55 -24.80 8.17
C THR A 60 6.26 -25.08 6.72
N VAL A 61 5.92 -24.04 5.96
CA VAL A 61 5.70 -24.06 4.51
C VAL A 61 6.83 -23.30 3.83
N THR A 62 7.57 -23.95 2.93
CA THR A 62 8.63 -23.32 2.15
C THR A 62 8.25 -23.31 0.68
N TYR A 63 8.21 -22.12 0.08
CA TYR A 63 7.78 -21.89 -1.29
C TYR A 63 8.97 -22.01 -2.26
N LEU A 64 8.89 -22.95 -3.19
CA LEU A 64 9.96 -23.28 -4.12
C LEU A 64 9.99 -22.32 -5.32
N VAL A 65 11.02 -22.44 -6.16
CA VAL A 65 11.29 -21.54 -7.29
C VAL A 65 10.10 -21.41 -8.25
N GLU A 66 9.32 -22.48 -8.44
CA GLU A 66 8.17 -22.51 -9.35
C GLU A 66 6.83 -22.11 -8.69
N SER A 67 6.88 -21.64 -7.45
CA SER A 67 5.70 -21.20 -6.71
C SER A 67 5.33 -19.74 -7.01
N PRO A 68 4.14 -19.26 -6.60
CA PRO A 68 3.77 -17.85 -6.69
C PRO A 68 4.65 -16.92 -5.84
N HIS A 69 5.31 -17.45 -4.80
CA HIS A 69 6.13 -16.67 -3.87
C HIS A 69 7.50 -17.32 -3.65
N PRO A 70 8.36 -17.41 -4.67
CA PRO A 70 9.64 -18.11 -4.57
C PRO A 70 10.52 -17.64 -3.41
N GLY A 71 11.04 -18.60 -2.64
CA GLY A 71 11.93 -18.30 -1.52
C GLY A 71 11.21 -17.77 -0.27
N ARG A 72 9.88 -17.62 -0.28
CA ARG A 72 9.12 -17.34 0.93
C ARG A 72 9.09 -18.59 1.83
N ARG A 73 9.15 -18.36 3.14
CA ARG A 73 8.85 -19.37 4.16
C ARG A 73 7.83 -18.82 5.14
N GLU A 74 6.83 -19.63 5.44
CA GLU A 74 5.81 -19.33 6.44
C GLU A 74 5.87 -20.36 7.56
N VAL A 75 5.86 -19.89 8.81
CA VAL A 75 5.82 -20.71 10.01
C VAL A 75 4.52 -20.42 10.74
N LEU A 76 3.60 -21.37 10.68
CA LEU A 76 2.28 -21.28 11.30
C LEU A 76 2.35 -21.96 12.67
N SER A 77 1.94 -21.23 13.71
CA SER A 77 1.69 -21.78 15.04
C SER A 77 0.20 -22.05 15.18
N ILE A 78 -0.18 -23.28 15.52
CA ILE A 78 -1.57 -23.74 15.56
C ILE A 78 -1.87 -24.25 16.96
N ASP A 79 -2.99 -23.82 17.52
CA ASP A 79 -3.47 -24.31 18.80
C ASP A 79 -3.87 -25.79 18.67
N PRO A 80 -3.32 -26.70 19.48
CA PRO A 80 -3.50 -28.13 19.30
C PRO A 80 -4.91 -28.61 19.67
N ILE A 81 -5.70 -27.81 20.40
CA ILE A 81 -7.05 -28.15 20.85
C ILE A 81 -8.08 -27.70 19.80
N THR A 82 -8.04 -26.42 19.43
CA THR A 82 -8.99 -25.79 18.51
C THR A 82 -8.64 -26.00 17.04
N LYS A 83 -7.37 -26.35 16.75
CA LYS A 83 -6.81 -26.47 15.39
C LYS A 83 -6.84 -25.16 14.60
N LEU A 84 -6.96 -24.03 15.28
CA LEU A 84 -6.91 -22.70 14.68
C LEU A 84 -5.48 -22.17 14.66
N VAL A 85 -5.15 -21.39 13.62
CA VAL A 85 -3.84 -20.75 13.49
C VAL A 85 -3.76 -19.60 14.49
N ALA A 86 -2.83 -19.63 15.45
CA ALA A 86 -2.64 -18.57 16.42
C ALA A 86 -1.74 -17.44 15.87
N SER A 87 -0.72 -17.80 15.09
CA SER A 87 0.18 -16.83 14.47
C SER A 87 0.80 -17.36 13.19
N ILE A 88 1.19 -16.43 12.30
CA ILE A 88 1.93 -16.72 11.08
C ILE A 88 3.18 -15.84 11.07
N GLU A 89 4.36 -16.46 11.05
CA GLU A 89 5.64 -15.77 10.85
C GLU A 89 6.07 -15.92 9.39
N ARG A 90 6.50 -14.82 8.77
CA ARG A 90 6.93 -14.77 7.37
C ARG A 90 8.41 -14.49 7.28
N TYR A 91 9.07 -15.21 6.39
CA TYR A 91 10.49 -15.08 6.09
C TYR A 91 10.70 -15.09 4.58
N GLN A 92 11.74 -14.40 4.12
CA GLN A 92 12.16 -14.38 2.72
C GLN A 92 13.62 -14.81 2.58
N LEU A 93 13.88 -15.71 1.63
CA LEU A 93 15.24 -16.13 1.29
C LEU A 93 16.00 -14.96 0.64
N SER A 94 17.13 -14.57 1.24
CA SER A 94 18.01 -13.52 0.76
C SER A 94 19.46 -13.91 1.08
N ASP A 95 20.31 -13.94 0.05
CA ASP A 95 21.73 -14.31 0.15
C ASP A 95 21.97 -15.71 0.76
N GLY A 96 21.02 -16.64 0.56
CA GLY A 96 21.09 -18.01 1.07
C GLY A 96 20.49 -18.22 2.47
N ASP A 97 20.11 -17.14 3.16
CA ASP A 97 19.50 -17.20 4.50
C ASP A 97 18.06 -16.68 4.51
N TYR A 98 17.23 -17.23 5.38
CA TYR A 98 15.85 -16.76 5.57
C TYR A 98 15.83 -15.57 6.52
N ARG A 99 15.43 -14.40 6.02
CA ARG A 99 15.27 -13.18 6.80
C ARG A 99 13.83 -12.98 7.22
N TYR A 100 13.60 -12.65 8.49
CA TYR A 100 12.28 -12.39 9.05
C TYR A 100 11.68 -11.12 8.43
N GLU A 101 10.46 -11.22 7.91
CA GLU A 101 9.70 -10.10 7.33
C GLU A 101 8.65 -9.56 8.29
N GLY A 102 8.04 -10.43 9.09
CA GLY A 102 6.99 -10.03 10.00
C GLY A 102 6.21 -11.19 10.59
N ARG A 103 5.28 -10.86 11.49
CA ARG A 103 4.38 -11.79 12.16
C ARG A 103 2.98 -11.22 12.19
N ILE A 104 2.03 -12.09 11.93
CA ILE A 104 0.60 -11.81 12.08
C ILE A 104 0.12 -12.66 13.26
N GLU A 105 -0.52 -12.01 14.22
CA GLU A 105 -1.17 -12.68 15.35
C GLU A 105 -2.67 -12.62 15.16
N LEU A 106 -3.31 -13.78 15.29
CA LEU A 106 -4.73 -13.93 15.08
C LEU A 106 -5.37 -14.10 16.46
N GLN A 107 -5.94 -13.01 16.96
CA GLN A 107 -6.57 -12.97 18.26
C GLN A 107 -8.07 -13.18 18.12
N GLU A 108 -8.67 -13.83 19.12
CA GLU A 108 -10.12 -13.88 19.31
C GLU A 108 -10.93 -14.49 18.15
N TYR A 109 -10.42 -15.57 17.54
CA TYR A 109 -11.18 -16.36 16.56
C TYR A 109 -12.60 -16.68 17.07
N ASN A 110 -13.61 -16.32 16.28
CA ASN A 110 -15.03 -16.60 16.52
C ASN A 110 -15.60 -16.03 17.83
N GLN A 111 -14.92 -15.09 18.49
CA GLN A 111 -15.57 -14.30 19.53
C GLN A 111 -16.34 -13.15 18.87
N PRO A 112 -17.51 -12.77 19.41
CA PRO A 112 -18.16 -11.53 19.01
C PRO A 112 -17.18 -10.38 19.19
N ILE A 113 -16.76 -9.75 18.10
CA ILE A 113 -15.95 -8.54 18.17
C ILE A 113 -16.88 -7.44 18.68
N ASP A 114 -16.48 -6.76 19.74
CA ASP A 114 -17.21 -5.58 20.21
C ASP A 114 -17.25 -4.55 19.06
N ALA A 115 -18.45 -4.20 18.62
CA ALA A 115 -18.63 -3.20 17.55
C ALA A 115 -17.98 -1.85 17.92
N GLY A 116 -17.88 -1.55 19.22
CA GLY A 116 -17.18 -0.37 19.74
C GLY A 116 -15.67 -0.39 19.51
N LEU A 117 -15.03 -1.54 19.27
CA LEU A 117 -13.59 -1.65 19.01
C LEU A 117 -13.17 -0.91 17.72
N PHE A 118 -14.10 -0.72 16.79
CA PHE A 118 -13.88 0.03 15.55
C PHE A 118 -14.41 1.48 15.62
N ASP A 119 -15.04 1.87 16.73
CA ASP A 119 -15.44 3.26 16.98
C ASP A 119 -14.24 4.06 17.49
N LEU A 120 -13.44 4.52 16.54
CA LEU A 120 -12.23 5.29 16.82
C LEU A 120 -12.52 6.78 17.14
N ALA A 121 -13.80 7.20 17.18
CA ALA A 121 -14.18 8.62 17.28
C ALA A 121 -13.62 9.31 18.53
N ASN A 122 -13.46 8.58 19.63
CA ASN A 122 -12.93 9.10 20.90
C ASN A 122 -11.48 8.68 21.19
N GLU A 123 -10.91 7.78 20.39
CA GLU A 123 -9.53 7.28 20.59
C GLU A 123 -8.50 8.03 19.75
N VAL A 124 -8.93 8.60 18.63
CA VAL A 124 -8.06 9.28 17.68
C VAL A 124 -7.87 10.73 18.14
N PRO A 125 -6.66 11.15 18.52
CA PRO A 125 -6.42 12.53 18.93
C PRO A 125 -6.87 13.52 17.85
N SER A 126 -7.41 14.68 18.26
CA SER A 126 -7.94 15.67 17.30
C SER A 126 -6.89 16.23 16.34
N GLN A 127 -5.60 16.13 16.68
CA GLN A 127 -4.47 16.47 15.82
C GLN A 127 -4.05 15.35 14.85
N THR A 128 -4.76 14.22 14.80
CA THR A 128 -4.47 13.11 13.88
C THR A 128 -4.85 13.50 12.46
N ALA A 129 -3.95 13.28 11.51
CA ALA A 129 -4.28 13.46 10.11
C ALA A 129 -5.30 12.38 9.68
N HIS A 130 -6.45 12.80 9.19
CA HIS A 130 -7.50 11.91 8.69
C HIS A 130 -7.46 11.85 7.16
N LEU A 131 -7.09 10.69 6.63
CA LEU A 131 -7.10 10.38 5.20
C LEU A 131 -8.32 9.51 4.91
N ASP A 132 -9.38 10.14 4.42
CA ASP A 132 -10.58 9.44 3.99
C ASP A 132 -10.52 9.15 2.49
N PHE A 133 -10.23 7.90 2.15
CA PHE A 133 -10.24 7.39 0.78
C PHE A 133 -11.64 6.89 0.35
N ALA A 134 -12.62 6.84 1.26
CA ALA A 134 -13.96 6.33 1.00
C ALA A 134 -14.93 7.38 0.47
N ASP A 135 -14.78 8.65 0.88
CA ASP A 135 -15.81 9.68 0.67
C ASP A 135 -15.39 10.83 -0.28
N LYS A 136 -14.14 10.85 -0.75
CA LYS A 136 -13.62 11.91 -1.64
C LYS A 136 -13.19 11.35 -2.98
N ASP A 137 -13.56 12.04 -4.06
CA ASP A 137 -12.98 11.88 -5.40
C ASP A 137 -11.48 12.25 -5.34
N LEU A 138 -10.66 11.29 -4.93
CA LEU A 138 -9.21 11.42 -4.89
C LEU A 138 -8.63 11.04 -6.25
N GLY A 139 -7.51 11.66 -6.58
CA GLY A 139 -6.81 11.42 -7.83
C GLY A 139 -7.53 11.91 -9.08
N LEU A 140 -6.87 11.72 -10.21
CA LEU A 140 -7.39 12.04 -11.53
C LEU A 140 -8.11 10.82 -12.12
N ALA A 141 -9.31 11.03 -12.68
CA ALA A 141 -10.00 10.00 -13.44
C ALA A 141 -9.26 9.74 -14.77
N GLN A 142 -9.00 8.48 -15.07
CA GLN A 142 -8.33 8.02 -16.29
C GLN A 142 -9.17 8.31 -17.53
N GLY A 143 -10.47 8.02 -17.48
CA GLY A 143 -11.35 8.18 -18.64
C GLY A 143 -10.90 7.31 -19.81
N GLN A 144 -10.58 7.94 -20.94
CA GLN A 144 -10.10 7.27 -22.16
C GLN A 144 -8.58 7.35 -22.33
N LEU A 145 -7.86 7.90 -21.34
CA LEU A 145 -6.41 7.99 -21.38
C LEU A 145 -5.76 6.62 -21.17
N SER A 146 -4.63 6.41 -21.82
CA SER A 146 -3.72 5.32 -21.49
C SER A 146 -3.16 5.50 -20.06
N ASP A 147 -2.60 4.43 -19.50
CA ASP A 147 -2.00 4.46 -18.16
C ASP A 147 -0.81 5.45 -18.10
N ASP A 148 -0.02 5.56 -19.16
CA ASP A 148 1.09 6.51 -19.27
C ASP A 148 0.63 7.97 -19.47
N ASP A 149 -0.43 8.19 -20.24
CA ASP A 149 -1.00 9.53 -20.42
C ASP A 149 -1.62 10.06 -19.13
N VAL A 150 -2.41 9.24 -18.42
CA VAL A 150 -3.01 9.66 -17.14
C VAL A 150 -1.94 9.91 -16.08
N ALA A 151 -0.88 9.09 -16.04
CA ALA A 151 0.23 9.31 -15.11
C ALA A 151 0.90 10.68 -15.35
N THR A 152 1.16 11.01 -16.61
CA THR A 152 1.71 12.31 -17.01
C THR A 152 0.76 13.46 -16.65
N GLN A 153 -0.55 13.28 -16.84
CA GLN A 153 -1.57 14.29 -16.54
C GLN A 153 -1.74 14.53 -15.03
N VAL A 154 -1.64 13.50 -14.20
CA VAL A 154 -1.66 13.63 -12.73
C VAL A 154 -0.56 14.59 -12.27
N VAL A 155 0.67 14.38 -12.74
CA VAL A 155 1.82 15.21 -12.37
C VAL A 155 1.65 16.64 -12.87
N ARG A 156 1.16 16.81 -14.09
CA ARG A 156 0.87 18.13 -14.66
C ARG A 156 -0.14 18.90 -13.82
N GLN A 157 -1.30 18.32 -13.55
CA GLN A 157 -2.36 18.99 -12.81
C GLN A 157 -1.97 19.29 -11.36
N PHE A 158 -1.15 18.43 -10.75
CA PHE A 158 -0.60 18.68 -9.42
C PHE A 158 0.23 19.96 -9.39
N PHE A 159 1.20 20.11 -10.30
CA PHE A 159 2.04 21.31 -10.32
C PHE A 159 1.29 22.55 -10.81
N GLU A 160 0.35 22.42 -11.75
CA GLU A 160 -0.54 23.52 -12.15
C GLU A 160 -1.36 24.03 -10.95
N SER A 161 -1.88 23.12 -10.13
CA SER A 161 -2.60 23.46 -8.90
C SER A 161 -1.69 24.18 -7.90
N LEU A 162 -0.45 23.75 -7.74
CA LEU A 162 0.52 24.43 -6.86
C LEU A 162 0.92 25.82 -7.38
N ILE A 163 1.05 26.00 -8.71
CA ILE A 163 1.31 27.32 -9.33
C ILE A 163 0.18 28.30 -9.01
N THR A 164 -1.07 27.84 -9.06
CA THR A 164 -2.24 28.66 -8.70
C THR A 164 -2.55 28.67 -7.20
N ARG A 165 -1.70 28.04 -6.37
CA ARG A 165 -1.88 27.87 -4.93
C ARG A 165 -3.21 27.20 -4.53
N ASP A 166 -3.74 26.36 -5.39
CA ASP A 166 -4.89 25.52 -5.09
C ASP A 166 -4.43 24.23 -4.39
N TYR A 167 -4.11 24.35 -3.10
CA TYR A 167 -3.65 23.22 -2.28
C TYR A 167 -4.72 22.14 -2.12
N ASN A 168 -6.00 22.47 -2.29
CA ASN A 168 -7.08 21.48 -2.23
C ASN A 168 -7.03 20.56 -3.44
N SER A 169 -6.90 21.12 -4.66
CA SER A 169 -6.77 20.33 -5.89
C SER A 169 -5.47 19.53 -5.90
N ALA A 170 -4.35 20.14 -5.49
CA ALA A 170 -3.08 19.43 -5.35
C ALA A 170 -3.16 18.28 -4.32
N GLY A 171 -3.84 18.50 -3.19
CA GLY A 171 -4.00 17.50 -2.13
C GLY A 171 -4.85 16.30 -2.52
N ARG A 172 -5.81 16.47 -3.44
CA ARG A 172 -6.55 15.35 -4.03
C ARG A 172 -5.67 14.46 -4.91
N LEU A 173 -4.71 15.07 -5.61
CA LEU A 173 -3.77 14.36 -6.48
C LEU A 173 -2.61 13.73 -5.70
N PHE A 174 -2.27 14.26 -4.52
CA PHE A 174 -1.27 13.69 -3.63
C PHE A 174 -1.79 13.52 -2.19
N PRO A 175 -2.66 12.51 -1.94
CA PRO A 175 -3.35 12.37 -0.65
C PRO A 175 -2.41 12.20 0.54
N GLY A 176 -1.25 11.56 0.34
CA GLY A 176 -0.28 11.29 1.40
C GLY A 176 0.31 12.53 2.08
N ILE A 177 0.28 13.69 1.41
CA ILE A 177 0.75 14.97 1.95
C ILE A 177 -0.33 16.06 1.91
N GLY A 178 -1.55 15.74 1.46
CA GLY A 178 -2.61 16.71 1.22
C GLY A 178 -2.85 17.70 2.38
N PRO A 179 -2.98 17.23 3.64
CA PRO A 179 -3.13 18.11 4.81
C PRO A 179 -1.96 19.08 5.03
N ASP A 180 -0.75 18.68 4.66
CA ASP A 180 0.50 19.40 4.93
C ASP A 180 1.01 20.18 3.72
N LEU A 181 0.36 20.07 2.55
CA LEU A 181 0.81 20.70 1.30
C LEU A 181 1.07 22.19 1.41
N GLN A 182 0.20 22.92 2.10
CA GLN A 182 0.38 24.35 2.30
C GLN A 182 1.59 24.65 3.19
N GLN A 183 1.90 23.80 4.16
CA GLN A 183 3.07 23.96 5.01
C GLN A 183 4.36 23.66 4.22
N GLU A 184 4.36 22.58 3.45
CA GLU A 184 5.49 22.12 2.64
C GLU A 184 5.81 23.09 1.49
N PHE A 185 4.79 23.47 0.72
CA PHE A 185 4.97 24.28 -0.50
C PHE A 185 4.64 25.75 -0.33
N GLY A 186 3.98 26.18 0.76
CA GLY A 186 3.52 27.56 0.90
C GLY A 186 4.62 28.61 1.04
N ARG A 187 5.85 28.18 1.38
CA ARG A 187 7.05 29.04 1.44
C ARG A 187 7.73 29.21 0.08
N ILE A 188 7.40 28.34 -0.88
CA ILE A 188 8.01 28.29 -2.21
C ILE A 188 6.97 28.76 -3.22
N LYS A 189 7.32 29.73 -4.06
CA LYS A 189 6.44 30.16 -5.14
C LYS A 189 6.77 29.39 -6.40
N LEU A 190 5.92 28.44 -6.78
CA LEU A 190 6.04 27.76 -8.06
C LEU A 190 5.61 28.72 -9.17
N ILE A 191 6.48 28.93 -10.15
CA ILE A 191 6.29 29.92 -11.22
C ILE A 191 5.67 29.27 -12.44
N ARG A 192 6.25 28.15 -12.91
CA ARG A 192 5.79 27.40 -14.07
C ARG A 192 6.39 26.01 -14.12
N ILE A 193 5.74 25.14 -14.87
CA ILE A 193 6.31 23.87 -15.32
C ILE A 193 7.27 24.17 -16.48
N VAL A 194 8.52 23.72 -16.38
CA VAL A 194 9.52 23.84 -17.45
C VAL A 194 9.40 22.65 -18.39
N SER A 195 9.31 21.44 -17.85
CA SER A 195 9.12 20.22 -18.63
C SER A 195 8.46 19.12 -17.80
N ILE A 196 7.72 18.23 -18.47
CA ILE A 196 7.25 16.95 -17.93
C ILE A 196 7.68 15.89 -18.94
N GLY A 197 8.42 14.89 -18.48
CA GLY A 197 8.87 13.76 -19.26
C GLY A 197 7.75 12.76 -19.51
N ALA A 198 8.01 11.79 -20.39
CA ALA A 198 7.12 10.66 -20.57
C ALA A 198 7.06 9.81 -19.30
N ALA A 199 5.91 9.20 -19.03
CA ALA A 199 5.76 8.25 -17.95
C ALA A 199 6.51 6.94 -18.28
N ILE A 200 7.34 6.47 -17.35
CA ILE A 200 8.08 5.22 -17.48
C ILE A 200 7.48 4.22 -16.50
N ARG A 201 6.97 3.10 -17.03
CA ARG A 201 6.45 2.02 -16.20
C ARG A 201 7.58 1.37 -15.41
N ARG A 202 7.37 1.14 -14.12
CA ARG A 202 8.28 0.35 -13.29
C ARG A 202 8.19 -1.13 -13.64
N THR A 203 9.34 -1.75 -13.87
CA THR A 203 9.44 -3.18 -14.21
C THR A 203 9.63 -4.08 -13.00
N ASP A 204 9.98 -3.49 -11.85
CA ASP A 204 10.27 -4.17 -10.60
C ASP A 204 9.05 -4.31 -9.69
N SER A 205 7.89 -3.78 -10.10
CA SER A 205 6.66 -3.88 -9.35
C SER A 205 5.60 -4.62 -10.17
N GLU A 206 4.88 -5.55 -9.52
CA GLU A 206 3.68 -6.14 -10.09
C GLU A 206 2.54 -5.11 -10.22
N THR A 207 2.70 -3.96 -9.58
CA THR A 207 1.77 -2.82 -9.60
C THR A 207 1.89 -2.03 -10.91
N ARG A 208 0.81 -1.36 -11.31
CA ARG A 208 0.76 -0.50 -12.50
C ARG A 208 1.38 0.88 -12.23
N ASP A 209 2.59 0.89 -11.68
CA ASP A 209 3.24 2.11 -11.21
C ASP A 209 4.08 2.75 -12.31
N PHE A 210 4.04 4.08 -12.36
CA PHE A 210 4.78 4.90 -13.30
C PHE A 210 5.66 5.91 -12.57
N VAL A 211 6.76 6.26 -13.21
CA VAL A 211 7.67 7.33 -12.81
C VAL A 211 7.66 8.39 -13.89
N VAL A 212 7.41 9.65 -13.50
CA VAL A 212 7.35 10.79 -14.43
C VAL A 212 8.39 11.82 -14.00
N ALA A 213 9.43 12.01 -14.81
CA ALA A 213 10.40 13.06 -14.57
C ALA A 213 9.78 14.44 -14.82
N CYS A 214 10.12 15.46 -14.03
CA CYS A 214 9.67 16.82 -14.29
C CYS A 214 10.69 17.87 -13.86
N THR A 215 10.59 19.04 -14.49
CA THR A 215 11.38 20.21 -14.16
C THR A 215 10.45 21.38 -13.93
N ILE A 216 10.59 22.07 -12.80
CA ILE A 216 9.77 23.22 -12.42
C ILE A 216 10.65 24.43 -12.13
N GLU A 217 10.13 25.62 -12.41
CA GLU A 217 10.74 26.89 -12.01
C GLU A 217 10.08 27.38 -10.73
N ILE A 218 10.90 27.68 -9.73
CA ILE A 218 10.46 28.15 -8.41
C ILE A 218 11.10 29.49 -8.07
N GLU A 219 10.50 30.20 -7.12
CA GLU A 219 11.03 31.40 -6.51
C GLU A 219 11.00 31.24 -4.99
N GLU A 220 12.17 31.32 -4.35
CA GLU A 220 12.33 31.28 -2.90
C GLU A 220 13.14 32.50 -2.46
N LYS A 221 12.63 33.27 -1.48
CA LYS A 221 13.27 34.51 -0.98
C LYS A 221 13.61 35.53 -2.08
N GLY A 222 12.84 35.54 -3.17
CA GLY A 222 13.04 36.43 -4.33
C GLY A 222 14.05 35.94 -5.36
N GLU A 223 14.69 34.80 -5.13
CA GLU A 223 15.61 34.18 -6.08
C GLU A 223 14.89 33.10 -6.89
N LYS A 224 15.02 33.16 -8.22
CA LYS A 224 14.46 32.15 -9.13
C LYS A 224 15.47 31.03 -9.33
N SER A 225 15.00 29.80 -9.24
CA SER A 225 15.79 28.60 -9.52
C SER A 225 14.96 27.56 -10.26
N THR A 226 15.62 26.56 -10.82
CA THR A 226 14.99 25.43 -11.48
C THR A 226 15.24 24.18 -10.66
N VAL A 227 14.18 23.43 -10.35
CA VAL A 227 14.25 22.16 -9.64
C VAL A 227 13.93 21.04 -10.62
N LYS A 228 14.84 20.09 -10.74
CA LYS A 228 14.65 18.85 -11.50
C LYS A 228 14.30 17.74 -10.54
N MET A 229 13.22 17.03 -10.83
CA MET A 229 12.77 15.83 -10.13
C MET A 229 12.91 14.67 -11.11
N ASP A 230 13.77 13.71 -10.76
CA ASP A 230 14.07 12.58 -11.66
C ASP A 230 12.93 11.56 -11.71
N GLY A 231 12.00 11.59 -10.76
CA GLY A 231 10.81 10.76 -10.84
C GLY A 231 9.70 11.09 -9.84
N VAL A 232 8.55 11.58 -10.31
CA VAL A 232 7.32 11.60 -9.51
C VAL A 232 6.63 10.25 -9.68
N HIS A 233 6.38 9.55 -8.57
CA HIS A 233 5.73 8.24 -8.59
C HIS A 233 4.21 8.39 -8.65
N VAL A 234 3.61 7.73 -9.63
CA VAL A 234 2.17 7.74 -9.88
C VAL A 234 1.65 6.31 -9.94
N THR A 235 0.53 6.05 -9.27
CA THR A 235 -0.10 4.72 -9.21
C THR A 235 -1.61 4.84 -9.32
N PRO A 236 -2.32 3.79 -9.78
CA PRO A 236 -3.75 3.70 -9.59
C PRO A 236 -4.12 3.75 -8.11
N LEU A 237 -5.17 4.50 -7.79
CA LEU A 237 -5.68 4.57 -6.43
C LEU A 237 -6.46 3.29 -6.10
N GLY A 238 -5.95 2.52 -5.14
CA GLY A 238 -6.70 1.39 -4.57
C GLY A 238 -7.98 1.86 -3.90
N GLY A 239 -9.11 1.19 -4.18
CA GLY A 239 -10.43 1.54 -3.66
C GLY A 239 -11.25 2.50 -4.54
N GLN A 240 -10.67 3.04 -5.62
CA GLN A 240 -11.37 3.87 -6.60
C GLN A 240 -10.91 3.52 -8.03
N PRO A 241 -11.53 2.54 -8.71
CA PRO A 241 -11.06 2.05 -9.99
C PRO A 241 -11.02 3.16 -11.04
N GLY A 242 -9.90 3.23 -11.77
CA GLY A 242 -9.69 4.24 -12.81
C GLY A 242 -9.30 5.63 -12.28
N ARG A 243 -9.02 5.79 -10.97
CA ARG A 243 -8.41 7.00 -10.42
C ARG A 243 -6.90 6.81 -10.25
N TRP A 244 -6.13 7.88 -10.39
CA TRP A 244 -4.66 7.87 -10.32
C TRP A 244 -4.14 8.98 -9.40
N ILE A 245 -3.14 8.66 -8.58
CA ILE A 245 -2.57 9.57 -7.57
C ILE A 245 -1.05 9.56 -7.59
N ILE A 246 -0.45 10.63 -7.06
CA ILE A 246 0.95 10.69 -6.67
C ILE A 246 1.11 9.98 -5.33
N THR A 247 2.14 9.14 -5.21
CA THR A 247 2.49 8.45 -3.96
C THR A 247 3.78 8.95 -3.34
N SER A 248 4.73 9.43 -4.16
CA SER A 248 5.98 9.99 -3.68
C SER A 248 6.68 10.84 -4.74
N PHE A 249 7.63 11.66 -4.29
CA PHE A 249 8.69 12.20 -5.13
C PHE A 249 9.93 11.31 -4.98
N GLY A 250 10.46 10.85 -6.09
CA GLY A 250 11.73 10.14 -6.18
C GLY A 250 12.89 11.13 -6.11
N ASN A 251 13.87 10.79 -5.28
CA ASN A 251 15.19 11.41 -5.26
C ASN A 251 16.18 10.51 -6.00
#